data_AF-A0AAE9AZY3-F1
#
_entry.id   AF-A0AAE9AZY3-F1
#
_cell.length_a   1.000
_cell.length_b   1.000
_cell.length_c   1.000
_cell.angle_alpha   90.00
_cell.angle_beta   90.00
_cell.angle_gamma   90.00
#
_symmetry.space_group_name_H-M   'P 1'
#
loop_
_entity.id
_entity.type
_entity.pdbx_description
1 polymer ?
#
loop_
_entity_poly.entity_id
_entity_poly.type
_entity_poly.pdbx_seq_one_letter_code
_entity_poly.pdbx_strand_id
1 'polypeptide(L)'
;MKTTGRIIGKLGCAAVGVWVASEVVGQLRVGGTVGERVGSVVVLAAVFTAVVMLVPMPLGRMLGRAVVRNQRRMAEEPDWDSSDWEFFAPLRRHFAHLGLGMVLSAVVLTAVGPAGLWAGVELGAKLGLNVGLDGGLKALVTAGLVVAAVETVLLLVLAVPVKHRRPGALRSLTGYLLCLAGLALAVAWLDRVEATGTQWLTLAVVAALFHLRFRLTLTLPVPGAASLILVSVNALVLWLIVWLTGLLHVDGFWPLVGTVALMWAAEWPSRLAQAAAEARANPPRPPHDPFWPEHHMPPQTPLY
;
A
#
# COMPACT_ATOMS: atom_id res chain seq x y z
N MET A 1 16.93 12.92 16.67
CA MET A 1 17.31 12.23 15.41
C MET A 1 16.10 11.80 14.53
N LYS A 2 14.97 12.54 14.46
CA LYS A 2 13.69 11.95 13.99
C LYS A 2 13.33 12.20 12.51
N THR A 3 13.78 13.29 11.90
CA THR A 3 13.39 13.69 10.53
C THR A 3 14.41 13.27 9.47
N THR A 4 15.70 13.54 9.69
CA THR A 4 16.77 13.24 8.73
C THR A 4 16.90 11.74 8.45
N GLY A 5 16.90 10.89 9.49
CA GLY A 5 16.96 9.43 9.31
C GLY A 5 15.75 8.84 8.56
N ARG A 6 14.57 9.47 8.68
CA ARG A 6 13.37 9.04 7.94
C ARG A 6 13.45 9.39 6.46
N ILE A 7 14.04 10.54 6.13
CA ILE A 7 14.25 10.97 4.74
C ILE A 7 15.31 10.08 4.09
N ILE A 8 16.43 9.83 4.77
CA ILE A 8 17.50 8.94 4.28
C ILE A 8 16.97 7.53 4.03
N GLY A 9 16.21 6.96 4.99
CA GLY A 9 15.63 5.63 4.82
C GLY A 9 14.67 5.55 3.63
N LYS A 10 13.84 6.58 3.42
CA LYS A 10 12.94 6.63 2.25
C LYS A 10 13.68 6.78 0.94
N LEU A 11 14.70 7.63 0.89
CA LEU A 11 15.51 7.82 -0.30
C LEU A 11 16.26 6.53 -0.68
N GLY A 12 16.80 5.81 0.31
CA GLY A 12 17.39 4.49 0.10
C GLY A 12 16.38 3.46 -0.43
N CYS A 13 15.16 3.43 0.12
CA CYS A 13 14.10 2.55 -0.36
C CYS A 13 13.65 2.89 -1.79
N ALA A 14 13.51 4.18 -2.11
CA ALA A 14 13.19 4.64 -3.45
C ALA A 14 14.32 4.34 -4.45
N ALA A 15 15.59 4.43 -4.03
CA ALA A 15 16.75 4.06 -4.84
C ALA A 15 16.73 2.57 -5.21
N VAL A 16 16.47 1.69 -4.24
CA VAL A 16 16.28 0.26 -4.53
C VAL A 16 15.06 0.04 -5.42
N GLY A 17 13.97 0.80 -5.22
CA GLY A 17 12.79 0.77 -6.09
C GLY A 17 13.11 1.15 -7.54
N VAL A 18 13.90 2.19 -7.78
CA VAL A 18 14.35 2.62 -9.12
C VAL A 18 15.27 1.58 -9.74
N TRP A 19 16.18 1.00 -8.96
CA TRP A 19 17.03 -0.10 -9.42
C TRP A 19 16.18 -1.31 -9.88
N VAL A 20 15.26 -1.77 -9.03
CA VAL A 20 14.35 -2.89 -9.35
C VAL A 20 13.48 -2.56 -10.56
N ALA A 21 12.98 -1.33 -10.67
CA ALA A 21 12.22 -0.90 -11.84
C ALA A 21 13.05 -0.96 -13.11
N SER A 22 14.35 -0.63 -13.07
CA SER A 22 15.22 -0.71 -14.26
C SER A 22 15.52 -2.15 -14.71
N GLU A 23 15.42 -3.13 -13.81
CA GLU A 23 15.60 -4.56 -14.13
C GLU A 23 14.32 -5.20 -14.65
N VAL A 24 13.15 -4.70 -14.23
CA VAL A 24 11.84 -5.33 -14.48
C VAL A 24 11.05 -4.65 -15.57
N VAL A 25 11.16 -3.32 -15.66
CA VAL A 25 10.51 -2.52 -16.68
C VAL A 25 11.53 -2.32 -17.79
N GLY A 26 11.50 -3.19 -18.80
CA GLY A 26 12.49 -3.18 -19.89
C GLY A 26 12.61 -1.86 -20.65
N GLN A 27 11.65 -0.95 -20.49
CA GLN A 27 11.71 0.40 -21.06
C GLN A 27 12.39 1.46 -20.17
N LEU A 28 12.61 1.20 -18.87
CA LEU A 28 13.40 2.07 -17.99
C LEU A 28 14.86 1.61 -18.03
N ARG A 29 15.73 2.40 -18.65
CA ARG A 29 17.15 2.07 -18.80
C ARG A 29 18.00 2.96 -17.92
N VAL A 30 18.84 2.33 -17.11
CA VAL A 30 19.91 3.00 -16.35
C VAL A 30 21.24 2.38 -16.78
N GLY A 31 21.94 3.09 -17.66
CA GLY A 31 23.21 2.65 -18.25
C GLY A 31 24.43 3.28 -17.60
N GLY A 32 25.61 3.01 -18.19
CA GLY A 32 26.89 3.54 -17.72
C GLY A 32 27.65 2.58 -16.79
N THR A 33 28.79 3.07 -16.30
CA THR A 33 29.63 2.40 -15.30
C THR A 33 28.91 2.25 -13.96
N VAL A 34 29.40 1.41 -13.05
CA VAL A 34 28.76 1.20 -11.73
C VAL A 34 28.53 2.51 -10.99
N GLY A 35 29.51 3.44 -11.03
CA GLY A 35 29.39 4.75 -10.40
C GLY A 35 28.31 5.63 -11.03
N GLU A 36 28.22 5.66 -12.35
CA GLU A 36 27.20 6.43 -13.09
C GLU A 36 25.79 5.86 -12.87
N ARG A 37 25.65 4.52 -12.83
CA ARG A 37 24.38 3.87 -12.51
C ARG A 37 23.91 4.22 -11.11
N VAL A 38 24.81 4.15 -10.13
CA VAL A 38 24.49 4.53 -8.73
C VAL A 38 24.10 6.00 -8.66
N GLY A 39 24.85 6.90 -9.32
CA GLY A 39 24.53 8.33 -9.37
C GLY A 39 23.15 8.59 -9.99
N SER A 40 22.85 7.93 -11.11
CA SER A 40 21.55 7.99 -11.79
C SER A 40 20.41 7.56 -10.89
N VAL A 41 20.55 6.40 -10.24
CA VAL A 41 19.54 5.86 -9.32
C VAL A 41 19.29 6.79 -8.14
N VAL A 42 20.35 7.37 -7.57
CA VAL A 42 20.24 8.33 -6.47
C VAL A 42 19.52 9.60 -6.91
N VAL A 43 19.83 10.15 -8.08
CA VAL A 43 19.15 11.35 -8.62
C VAL A 43 17.68 11.07 -8.86
N LEU A 44 17.35 9.96 -9.55
CA LEU A 44 15.96 9.58 -9.81
C LEU A 44 15.19 9.36 -8.50
N ALA A 45 15.77 8.65 -7.54
CA ALA A 45 15.15 8.41 -6.25
C ALA A 45 14.95 9.69 -5.44
N ALA A 46 15.91 10.62 -5.49
CA ALA A 46 15.82 11.91 -4.81
C ALA A 46 14.67 12.75 -5.39
N VAL A 47 14.59 12.86 -6.72
CA VAL A 47 13.52 13.61 -7.40
C VAL A 47 12.17 12.96 -7.17
N PHE A 48 12.07 11.64 -7.35
CA PHE A 48 10.85 10.88 -7.09
C PHE A 48 10.37 11.09 -5.65
N THR A 49 11.26 10.91 -4.67
CA THR A 49 10.92 11.08 -3.24
C THR A 49 10.49 12.52 -2.95
N ALA A 50 11.19 13.52 -3.51
CA ALA A 50 10.84 14.92 -3.32
C ALA A 50 9.45 15.23 -3.89
N VAL A 51 9.14 14.81 -5.11
CA VAL A 51 7.85 15.05 -5.76
C VAL A 51 6.71 14.33 -5.03
N VAL A 52 6.88 13.03 -4.73
CA VAL A 52 5.88 12.22 -4.03
C VAL A 52 5.64 12.70 -2.59
N MET A 53 6.64 13.32 -1.95
CA MET A 53 6.44 13.92 -0.63
C MET A 53 5.80 15.30 -0.68
N LEU A 54 6.32 16.19 -1.54
CA LEU A 54 6.00 17.62 -1.49
C LEU A 54 4.64 17.92 -2.12
N VAL A 55 4.32 17.28 -3.24
CA VAL A 55 3.09 17.54 -4.00
C VAL A 55 1.82 17.21 -3.17
N PRO A 56 1.69 16.03 -2.52
CA PRO A 56 0.49 15.73 -1.73
C PRO A 56 0.54 16.30 -0.30
N MET A 57 1.66 16.88 0.15
CA MET A 57 1.83 17.38 1.51
C MET A 57 0.72 18.35 1.99
N PRO A 58 0.33 19.39 1.23
CA PRO A 58 -0.69 20.34 1.70
C PRO A 58 -2.05 19.66 1.85
N LEU A 59 -2.47 18.91 0.82
CA LEU A 59 -3.74 18.18 0.82
C LEU A 59 -3.77 17.12 1.94
N GLY A 60 -2.70 16.35 2.11
CA GLY A 60 -2.57 15.34 3.15
C GLY A 60 -2.63 15.94 4.57
N ARG A 61 -2.04 17.12 4.80
CA ARG A 61 -2.15 17.84 6.07
C ARG A 61 -3.58 18.32 6.33
N MET A 62 -4.26 18.85 5.31
CA MET A 62 -5.65 19.30 5.44
C MET A 62 -6.59 18.13 5.73
N LEU A 63 -6.46 17.03 4.98
CA LEU A 63 -7.18 15.78 5.19
C LEU A 63 -6.93 15.21 6.59
N GLY A 64 -5.68 15.12 7.02
CA GLY A 64 -5.34 14.62 8.36
C GLY A 64 -5.97 15.46 9.48
N ARG A 65 -5.94 16.79 9.36
CA ARG A 65 -6.63 17.68 10.31
C ARG A 65 -8.14 17.47 10.30
N ALA A 66 -8.75 17.30 9.13
CA ALA A 66 -10.18 17.06 9.00
C ALA A 66 -10.59 15.71 9.62
N VAL A 67 -9.83 14.65 9.37
CA VAL A 67 -10.04 13.32 9.98
C VAL A 67 -9.92 13.38 11.49
N VAL A 68 -8.87 14.00 12.03
CA VAL A 68 -8.69 14.12 13.49
C VAL A 68 -9.81 14.94 14.14
N ARG A 69 -10.25 16.03 13.50
CA ARG A 69 -11.39 16.82 13.98
C ARG A 69 -12.67 15.98 13.99
N ASN A 70 -12.93 15.20 12.94
CA ASN A 70 -14.12 14.36 12.87
C ASN A 70 -14.06 13.19 13.86
N GLN A 71 -12.88 12.61 14.10
CA GLN A 71 -12.67 11.58 15.13
C GLN A 71 -12.92 12.10 16.54
N ARG A 72 -12.49 13.34 16.85
CA ARG A 72 -12.80 13.97 18.15
C ARG A 72 -14.32 14.14 18.35
N ARG A 73 -15.03 14.60 17.32
CA ARG A 73 -16.50 14.72 17.36
C ARG A 73 -17.23 13.38 17.49
N MET A 74 -16.66 12.29 16.99
CA MET A 74 -17.22 10.94 17.21
C MET A 74 -16.89 10.38 18.60
N ALA A 75 -15.95 10.96 19.33
CA ALA A 75 -15.60 10.58 20.69
C ALA A 75 -16.36 11.39 21.75
N GLU A 76 -16.86 12.57 21.38
CA GLU A 76 -17.87 13.32 22.14
C GLU A 76 -19.20 12.53 22.07
N GLU A 77 -19.91 12.39 23.20
CA GLU A 77 -21.11 11.55 23.28
C GLU A 77 -22.14 11.93 22.20
N PRO A 78 -22.67 10.95 21.44
CA PRO A 78 -23.69 11.22 20.44
C PRO A 78 -24.95 11.72 21.14
N ASP A 79 -25.48 12.85 20.68
CA ASP A 79 -26.72 13.40 21.17
C ASP A 79 -27.88 12.50 20.73
N TRP A 80 -28.41 11.71 21.66
CA TRP A 80 -29.41 10.67 21.39
C TRP A 80 -30.78 11.24 21.02
N ASP A 81 -30.99 12.54 21.24
CA ASP A 81 -32.20 13.27 20.86
C ASP A 81 -32.12 13.87 19.43
N SER A 82 -30.99 13.70 18.74
CA SER A 82 -30.80 14.20 17.37
C SER A 82 -31.47 13.30 16.32
N SER A 83 -31.90 13.91 15.21
CA SER A 83 -32.54 13.17 14.11
C SER A 83 -31.60 12.10 13.53
N ASP A 84 -32.15 10.98 13.00
CA ASP A 84 -31.35 9.90 12.36
C ASP A 84 -30.30 10.43 11.36
N TRP A 85 -30.63 11.52 10.66
CA TRP A 85 -29.72 12.17 9.70
C TRP A 85 -28.50 12.83 10.37
N GLU A 86 -28.67 13.42 11.54
CA GLU A 86 -27.61 14.03 12.35
C GLU A 86 -26.75 12.95 13.02
N PHE A 87 -27.36 11.83 13.42
CA PHE A 87 -26.66 10.65 13.93
C PHE A 87 -25.69 10.04 12.90
N PHE A 88 -26.10 9.92 11.63
CA PHE A 88 -25.25 9.36 10.57
C PHE A 88 -24.28 10.38 9.93
N ALA A 89 -24.44 11.68 10.18
CA ALA A 89 -23.60 12.71 9.57
C ALA A 89 -22.09 12.59 9.88
N PRO A 90 -21.65 12.28 11.12
CA PRO A 90 -20.23 12.05 11.44
C PRO A 90 -19.67 10.84 10.72
N LEU A 91 -20.46 9.76 10.62
CA LEU A 91 -20.10 8.52 9.94
C LEU A 91 -19.92 8.77 8.44
N ARG A 92 -20.88 9.46 7.80
CA ARG A 92 -20.80 9.84 6.37
C ARG A 92 -19.58 10.72 6.09
N ARG A 93 -19.29 11.72 6.95
CA ARG A 93 -18.09 12.57 6.82
C ARG A 93 -16.81 11.75 6.98
N HIS A 94 -16.80 10.78 7.89
CA HIS A 94 -15.65 9.89 8.06
C HIS A 94 -15.39 9.07 6.80
N PHE A 95 -16.43 8.44 6.24
CA PHE A 95 -16.32 7.71 4.97
C PHE A 95 -15.93 8.62 3.80
N ALA A 96 -16.44 9.85 3.73
CA ALA A 96 -16.05 10.82 2.72
C ALA A 96 -14.56 11.21 2.82
N HIS A 97 -14.03 11.41 4.04
CA HIS A 97 -12.61 11.70 4.24
C HIS A 97 -11.72 10.50 3.93
N LEU A 98 -12.15 9.28 4.27
CA LEU A 98 -11.46 8.05 3.88
C LEU A 98 -11.44 7.90 2.36
N GLY A 99 -12.58 8.09 1.69
CA GLY A 99 -12.69 8.06 0.24
C GLY A 99 -11.81 9.09 -0.45
N LEU A 100 -11.80 10.34 0.04
CA LEU A 100 -10.91 11.39 -0.46
C LEU A 100 -9.43 11.03 -0.25
N GLY A 101 -9.08 10.38 0.86
CA GLY A 101 -7.74 9.85 1.13
C GLY A 101 -7.34 8.73 0.15
N MET A 102 -8.27 7.85 -0.22
CA MET A 102 -8.06 6.82 -1.23
C MET A 102 -7.84 7.45 -2.61
N VAL A 103 -8.66 8.42 -3.01
CA VAL A 103 -8.52 9.15 -4.27
C VAL A 103 -7.17 9.86 -4.33
N LEU A 104 -6.78 10.57 -3.26
CA LEU A 104 -5.47 11.22 -3.19
C LEU A 104 -4.33 10.20 -3.32
N SER A 105 -4.45 9.04 -2.68
CA SER A 105 -3.46 7.97 -2.78
C SER A 105 -3.36 7.41 -4.20
N ALA A 106 -4.49 7.22 -4.87
CA ALA A 106 -4.55 6.79 -6.26
C ALA A 106 -3.87 7.83 -7.17
N VAL A 107 -4.21 9.12 -7.06
CA VAL A 107 -3.58 10.21 -7.82
C VAL A 107 -2.07 10.26 -7.58
N VAL A 108 -1.63 10.08 -6.33
CA VAL A 108 -0.19 10.07 -6.03
C VAL A 108 0.52 8.91 -6.72
N LEU A 109 -0.09 7.72 -6.72
CA LEU A 109 0.50 6.52 -7.33
C LEU A 109 0.45 6.52 -8.87
N THR A 110 -0.60 7.07 -9.48
CA THR A 110 -0.83 6.99 -10.94
C THR A 110 -0.39 8.24 -11.69
N ALA A 111 -0.26 9.40 -11.03
CA ALA A 111 0.13 10.64 -11.68
C ALA A 111 1.39 11.26 -11.05
N VAL A 112 1.41 11.48 -9.73
CA VAL A 112 2.50 12.22 -9.06
C VAL A 112 3.81 11.43 -9.08
N GLY A 113 3.77 10.14 -8.73
CA GLY A 113 4.95 9.26 -8.77
C GLY A 113 5.53 9.15 -10.17
N PRO A 114 4.73 8.81 -11.20
CA PRO A 114 5.16 8.81 -12.60
C PRO A 114 5.74 10.16 -13.05
N ALA A 115 5.10 11.29 -12.72
CA ALA A 115 5.62 12.62 -13.04
C ALA A 115 6.96 12.90 -12.33
N GLY A 116 7.12 12.46 -11.09
CA GLY A 116 8.39 12.56 -10.35
C GLY A 116 9.50 11.72 -10.97
N LEU A 117 9.17 10.53 -11.46
CA LEU A 117 10.12 9.68 -12.19
C LEU A 117 10.52 10.33 -13.52
N TRP A 118 9.56 10.86 -14.29
CA TRP A 118 9.83 11.55 -15.55
C TRP A 118 10.73 12.77 -15.34
N ALA A 119 10.44 13.61 -14.35
CA ALA A 119 11.29 14.74 -13.99
C ALA A 119 12.70 14.29 -13.56
N GLY A 120 12.81 13.14 -12.88
CA GLY A 120 14.09 12.54 -12.51
C GLY A 120 14.91 12.08 -13.72
N VAL A 121 14.25 11.47 -14.73
CA VAL A 121 14.89 11.08 -16.00
C VAL A 121 15.34 12.32 -16.77
N GLU A 122 14.50 13.35 -16.89
CA GLU A 122 14.84 14.58 -17.61
C GLU A 122 16.00 15.33 -16.93
N LEU A 123 16.00 15.41 -15.60
CA LEU A 123 17.10 15.99 -14.83
C LEU A 123 18.38 15.16 -14.99
N GLY A 124 18.28 13.83 -14.93
CA GLY A 124 19.42 12.93 -15.14
C GLY A 124 20.05 13.13 -16.51
N ALA A 125 19.24 13.21 -17.57
CA ALA A 125 19.71 13.50 -18.92
C ALA A 125 20.40 14.87 -19.01
N LYS A 126 19.86 15.93 -18.38
CA LYS A 126 20.50 17.26 -18.31
C LYS A 126 21.82 17.26 -17.55
N LEU A 127 22.00 16.32 -16.60
CA LEU A 127 23.24 16.11 -15.87
C LEU A 127 24.23 15.18 -16.60
N GLY A 128 23.92 14.76 -17.84
CA GLY A 128 24.75 13.87 -18.64
C GLY A 128 24.72 12.40 -18.19
N LEU A 129 23.73 12.02 -17.37
CA LEU A 129 23.57 10.65 -16.90
C LEU A 129 22.88 9.79 -17.97
N ASN A 130 23.32 8.54 -18.10
CA ASN A 130 22.76 7.59 -19.07
C ASN A 130 21.46 6.97 -18.56
N VAL A 131 20.39 7.76 -18.56
CA VAL A 131 19.05 7.34 -18.14
C VAL A 131 18.05 7.60 -19.25
N GLY A 132 17.22 6.60 -19.55
CA GLY A 132 16.15 6.70 -20.53
C GLY A 132 14.89 6.01 -20.05
N LEU A 133 13.74 6.54 -20.47
CA LEU A 133 12.46 5.87 -20.32
C LEU A 133 11.71 5.92 -21.65
N ASP A 134 11.71 4.79 -22.33
CA ASP A 134 11.02 4.61 -23.61
C ASP A 134 9.59 4.07 -23.37
N GLY A 135 8.73 4.04 -24.39
CA GLY A 135 7.41 3.40 -24.28
C GLY A 135 6.28 4.26 -23.68
N GLY A 136 6.50 5.57 -23.55
CA GLY A 136 5.44 6.56 -23.29
C GLY A 136 4.80 6.47 -21.89
N LEU A 137 3.56 6.98 -21.78
CA LEU A 137 2.87 7.12 -20.50
C LEU A 137 2.69 5.79 -19.76
N LYS A 138 2.40 4.70 -20.49
CA LYS A 138 2.20 3.37 -19.89
C LYS A 138 3.46 2.86 -19.19
N ALA A 139 4.62 2.98 -19.84
CA ALA A 139 5.89 2.59 -19.26
C ALA A 139 6.25 3.47 -18.05
N LEU A 140 5.97 4.78 -18.12
CA LEU A 140 6.22 5.71 -17.03
C LEU A 140 5.37 5.37 -15.79
N VAL A 141 4.07 5.11 -15.98
CA VAL A 141 3.17 4.72 -14.89
C VAL A 141 3.58 3.38 -14.29
N THR A 142 3.96 2.40 -15.14
CA THR A 142 4.46 1.10 -14.71
C THR A 142 5.70 1.24 -13.83
N ALA A 143 6.72 1.97 -14.30
CA ALA A 143 7.95 2.19 -13.54
C ALA A 143 7.67 2.92 -12.22
N GLY A 144 6.85 3.97 -12.22
CA GLY A 144 6.46 4.69 -11.00
C GLY A 144 5.75 3.79 -9.97
N LEU A 145 4.86 2.90 -10.43
CA LEU A 145 4.17 1.93 -9.57
C LEU A 145 5.13 0.88 -8.99
N VAL A 146 6.07 0.37 -9.79
CA VAL A 146 7.09 -0.58 -9.32
C VAL A 146 7.96 0.07 -8.24
N VAL A 147 8.44 1.29 -8.46
CA VAL A 147 9.22 2.04 -7.46
C VAL A 147 8.43 2.19 -6.16
N ALA A 148 7.16 2.61 -6.24
CA ALA A 148 6.31 2.81 -5.06
C ALA A 148 6.00 1.49 -4.31
N ALA A 149 5.78 0.40 -5.03
CA ALA A 149 5.54 -0.92 -4.47
C ALA A 149 6.76 -1.43 -3.70
N VAL A 150 7.94 -1.36 -4.32
CA VAL A 150 9.22 -1.78 -3.72
C VAL A 150 9.57 -0.89 -2.53
N GLU A 151 9.42 0.43 -2.66
CA GLU A 151 9.64 1.37 -1.55
C GLU A 151 8.75 1.00 -0.35
N THR A 152 7.48 0.69 -0.59
CA THR A 152 6.52 0.33 0.46
C THR A 152 6.93 -0.94 1.20
N VAL A 153 7.35 -1.98 0.48
CA VAL A 153 7.81 -3.24 1.09
C VAL A 153 9.11 -3.03 1.88
N LEU A 154 10.07 -2.28 1.36
CA LEU A 154 11.33 -2.01 2.06
C LEU A 154 11.11 -1.18 3.33
N LEU A 155 10.21 -0.19 3.29
CA LEU A 155 9.84 0.56 4.48
C LEU A 155 9.16 -0.31 5.55
N LEU A 156 8.42 -1.35 5.15
CA LEU A 156 7.88 -2.34 6.09
C LEU A 156 9.01 -3.16 6.72
N VAL A 157 9.99 -3.62 5.93
CA VAL A 157 11.18 -4.33 6.44
C VAL A 157 11.96 -3.46 7.43
N LEU A 158 12.21 -2.20 7.09
CA LEU A 158 12.89 -1.25 7.97
C LEU A 158 12.07 -0.89 9.22
N ALA A 159 10.76 -1.12 9.22
CA ALA A 159 9.90 -0.90 10.38
C ALA A 159 9.91 -2.09 11.39
N VAL A 160 10.38 -3.27 10.99
CA VAL A 160 10.50 -4.46 11.86
C VAL A 160 11.37 -4.23 13.11
N PRO A 161 12.59 -3.66 13.03
CA PRO A 161 13.42 -3.45 14.21
C PRO A 161 12.88 -2.37 15.16
N VAL A 162 11.90 -1.57 14.73
CA VAL A 162 11.35 -0.48 15.54
C VAL A 162 10.26 -1.01 16.47
N LYS A 163 10.55 -1.12 17.78
CA LYS A 163 9.68 -1.73 18.82
C LYS A 163 8.20 -1.36 18.69
N HIS A 164 7.89 -0.08 18.50
CA HIS A 164 6.50 0.42 18.42
C HIS A 164 5.79 0.09 17.08
N ARG A 165 6.54 -0.21 16.01
CA ARG A 165 5.98 -0.49 14.67
C ARG A 165 6.06 -1.97 14.30
N ARG A 166 6.89 -2.74 15.00
CA ARG A 166 7.11 -4.17 14.80
C ARG A 166 5.84 -5.01 14.63
N PRO A 167 4.80 -4.92 15.49
CA PRO A 167 3.63 -5.80 15.34
C PRO A 167 2.86 -5.52 14.04
N GLY A 168 2.69 -4.25 13.67
CA GLY A 168 2.03 -3.88 12.41
C GLY A 168 2.88 -4.22 11.18
N ALA A 169 4.19 -3.96 11.26
CA ALA A 169 5.14 -4.26 10.20
C ALA A 169 5.22 -5.76 9.90
N LEU A 170 5.34 -6.59 10.94
CA LEU A 170 5.36 -8.05 10.80
C LEU A 170 4.06 -8.57 10.19
N ARG A 171 2.89 -8.11 10.66
CA ARG A 171 1.60 -8.53 10.09
C ARG A 171 1.48 -8.19 8.60
N SER A 172 1.92 -6.99 8.21
CA SER A 172 1.88 -6.55 6.81
C SER A 172 2.87 -7.34 5.95
N LEU A 173 4.08 -7.61 6.46
CA LEU A 173 5.07 -8.45 5.79
C LEU A 173 4.60 -9.90 5.65
N THR A 174 3.95 -10.46 6.67
CA THR A 174 3.36 -11.80 6.58
C THR A 174 2.29 -11.84 5.48
N GLY A 175 1.43 -10.82 5.39
CA GLY A 175 0.46 -10.71 4.29
C GLY A 175 1.14 -10.66 2.91
N TYR A 176 2.19 -9.85 2.76
CA TYR A 176 2.97 -9.78 1.52
C TYR A 176 3.64 -11.13 1.16
N LEU A 177 4.23 -11.82 2.13
CA LEU A 177 4.88 -13.12 1.91
C LEU A 177 3.88 -14.21 1.54
N LEU A 178 2.69 -14.23 2.16
CA LEU A 178 1.62 -15.16 1.82
C LEU A 178 1.03 -14.87 0.43
N CYS A 179 0.89 -13.59 0.08
CA CYS A 179 0.52 -13.15 -1.25
C CYS A 179 1.51 -13.65 -2.32
N LEU A 180 2.81 -13.47 -2.05
CA LEU A 180 3.89 -13.96 -2.91
C LEU A 180 3.88 -15.49 -3.03
N ALA A 181 3.66 -16.20 -1.92
CA ALA A 181 3.55 -17.66 -1.91
C ALA A 181 2.33 -18.14 -2.73
N GLY A 182 1.19 -17.49 -2.59
CA GLY A 182 -0.01 -17.80 -3.40
C GLY A 182 0.19 -17.52 -4.89
N LEU A 183 0.91 -16.46 -5.24
CA LEU A 183 1.26 -16.16 -6.63
C LEU A 183 2.27 -17.17 -7.20
N ALA A 184 3.30 -17.55 -6.42
CA ALA A 184 4.26 -18.58 -6.81
C ALA A 184 3.58 -19.95 -6.99
N LEU A 185 2.63 -20.29 -6.11
CA LEU A 185 1.81 -21.49 -6.24
C LEU A 185 0.94 -21.45 -7.51
N ALA A 186 0.37 -20.29 -7.83
CA ALA A 186 -0.41 -20.12 -9.07
C ALA A 186 0.46 -20.35 -10.31
N VAL A 187 1.68 -19.81 -10.37
CA VAL A 187 2.63 -20.06 -11.46
C VAL A 187 3.03 -21.54 -11.55
N ALA A 188 3.20 -22.21 -10.42
CA ALA A 188 3.61 -23.61 -10.38
C ALA A 188 2.48 -24.59 -10.74
N TRP A 189 1.22 -24.19 -10.54
CA TRP A 189 0.07 -25.11 -10.60
C TRP A 189 -0.94 -24.78 -11.69
N LEU A 190 -0.93 -23.55 -12.23
CA LEU A 190 -1.77 -23.14 -13.35
C LEU A 190 -0.87 -23.00 -14.58
N ASP A 191 -1.03 -23.90 -15.56
CA ASP A 191 -0.27 -23.98 -16.83
C ASP A 191 -0.36 -22.74 -17.75
N ARG A 192 -0.90 -21.62 -17.26
CA ARG A 192 -1.23 -20.40 -18.02
C ARG A 192 -0.89 -19.11 -17.27
N VAL A 193 -0.04 -19.20 -16.24
CA VAL A 193 0.38 -18.06 -15.43
C VAL A 193 1.90 -18.00 -15.45
N GLU A 194 2.45 -17.06 -16.21
CA GLU A 194 3.89 -16.98 -16.47
C GLU A 194 4.46 -15.60 -16.15
N ALA A 195 5.68 -15.56 -15.64
CA ALA A 195 6.44 -14.33 -15.43
C ALA A 195 7.24 -13.99 -16.69
N THR A 196 7.20 -12.75 -17.16
CA THR A 196 7.85 -12.33 -18.42
C THR A 196 9.37 -12.13 -18.33
N GLY A 197 9.98 -12.28 -17.15
CA GLY A 197 11.41 -12.01 -16.93
C GLY A 197 11.98 -12.80 -15.75
N THR A 198 12.84 -12.19 -14.94
CA THR A 198 13.45 -12.82 -13.75
C THR A 198 12.38 -13.27 -12.77
N GLN A 199 11.98 -14.54 -12.86
CA GLN A 199 10.76 -15.10 -12.29
C GLN A 199 10.52 -14.69 -10.82
N TRP A 200 11.51 -14.81 -9.95
CA TRP A 200 11.34 -14.46 -8.54
C TRP A 200 11.16 -12.96 -8.28
N LEU A 201 11.89 -12.13 -9.02
CA LEU A 201 11.90 -10.70 -8.82
C LEU A 201 10.62 -10.06 -9.42
N THR A 202 10.17 -10.53 -10.59
CA THR A 202 8.88 -10.12 -11.17
C THR A 202 7.71 -10.54 -10.29
N LEU A 203 7.71 -11.77 -9.74
CA LEU A 203 6.67 -12.22 -8.82
C LEU A 203 6.66 -11.40 -7.51
N ALA A 204 7.84 -11.08 -6.96
CA ALA A 204 7.95 -10.19 -5.80
C ALA A 204 7.37 -8.81 -6.07
N VAL A 205 7.65 -8.22 -7.25
CA VAL A 205 7.11 -6.93 -7.68
C VAL A 205 5.60 -7.00 -7.88
N VAL A 206 5.07 -8.03 -8.53
CA VAL A 206 3.63 -8.22 -8.73
C VAL A 206 2.92 -8.41 -7.38
N ALA A 207 3.48 -9.19 -6.47
CA ALA A 207 2.95 -9.33 -5.11
C ALA A 207 2.99 -8.00 -4.35
N ALA A 208 4.04 -7.19 -4.51
CA ALA A 208 4.16 -5.87 -3.89
C ALA A 208 3.13 -4.87 -4.46
N LEU A 209 2.92 -4.89 -5.78
CA LEU A 209 1.89 -4.10 -6.46
C LEU A 209 0.49 -4.51 -6.00
N PHE A 210 0.24 -5.81 -5.90
CA PHE A 210 -1.02 -6.34 -5.39
C PHE A 210 -1.20 -5.99 -3.91
N HIS A 211 -0.14 -5.91 -3.11
CA HIS A 211 -0.19 -5.46 -1.72
C HIS A 211 -0.58 -3.97 -1.59
N LEU A 212 -0.32 -3.12 -2.59
CA LEU A 212 -0.80 -1.72 -2.59
C LEU A 212 -2.33 -1.63 -2.48
N ARG A 213 -3.07 -2.67 -2.90
CA ARG A 213 -4.54 -2.72 -2.79
C ARG A 213 -5.04 -2.56 -1.36
N PHE A 214 -4.25 -2.97 -0.35
CA PHE A 214 -4.62 -2.81 1.05
C PHE A 214 -4.72 -1.35 1.49
N ARG A 215 -4.15 -0.40 0.74
CA ARG A 215 -4.40 1.05 0.95
C ARG A 215 -5.73 1.53 0.37
N LEU A 216 -6.37 0.74 -0.49
CA LEU A 216 -7.56 1.08 -1.27
C LEU A 216 -8.81 0.27 -0.87
N THR A 217 -8.68 -0.88 -0.20
CA THR A 217 -9.81 -1.77 0.09
C THR A 217 -10.26 -1.76 1.55
N LEU A 218 -11.58 -1.56 1.75
CA LEU A 218 -12.34 -1.87 2.95
C LEU A 218 -12.07 -3.33 3.40
N THR A 219 -11.40 -3.51 4.53
CA THR A 219 -11.32 -4.80 5.21
C THR A 219 -12.68 -5.12 5.80
N LEU A 220 -13.53 -5.80 5.04
CA LEU A 220 -14.75 -6.41 5.55
C LEU A 220 -14.48 -7.90 5.83
N PRO A 221 -14.28 -8.29 7.10
CA PRO A 221 -14.20 -9.69 7.49
C PRO A 221 -15.62 -10.27 7.52
N VAL A 222 -16.21 -10.56 6.36
CA VAL A 222 -17.53 -11.20 6.31
C VAL A 222 -17.46 -12.47 5.47
N PRO A 223 -17.63 -13.66 6.07
CA PRO A 223 -17.82 -14.89 5.30
C PRO A 223 -19.20 -14.87 4.61
N GLY A 224 -19.26 -15.22 3.32
CA GLY A 224 -20.51 -15.28 2.54
C GLY A 224 -20.42 -14.63 1.16
N ALA A 225 -21.52 -14.07 0.63
CA ALA A 225 -21.59 -13.40 -0.68
C ALA A 225 -20.55 -12.26 -0.88
N ALA A 226 -20.04 -11.70 0.23
CA ALA A 226 -18.92 -10.77 0.22
C ALA A 226 -17.62 -11.39 -0.34
N SER A 227 -17.43 -12.71 -0.27
CA SER A 227 -16.26 -13.40 -0.83
C SER A 227 -16.23 -13.35 -2.35
N LEU A 228 -17.36 -13.53 -3.04
CA LEU A 228 -17.45 -13.45 -4.50
C LEU A 228 -17.16 -12.03 -4.99
N ILE A 229 -17.72 -11.02 -4.33
CA ILE A 229 -17.46 -9.61 -4.65
C ILE A 229 -15.98 -9.31 -4.43
N LEU A 230 -15.41 -9.77 -3.31
CA LEU A 230 -14.01 -9.51 -2.98
C LEU A 230 -13.04 -10.25 -3.90
N VAL A 231 -13.35 -11.48 -4.33
CA VAL A 231 -12.59 -12.20 -5.35
C VAL A 231 -12.71 -11.48 -6.70
N SER A 232 -13.89 -11.02 -7.09
CA SER A 232 -14.12 -10.29 -8.35
C SER A 232 -13.36 -8.96 -8.39
N VAL A 233 -13.38 -8.20 -7.28
CA VAL A 233 -12.60 -6.96 -7.14
C VAL A 233 -11.11 -7.25 -7.18
N ASN A 234 -10.62 -8.27 -6.46
CA ASN A 234 -9.22 -8.65 -6.50
C ASN A 234 -8.78 -9.17 -7.87
N ALA A 235 -9.66 -9.85 -8.60
CA ALA A 235 -9.45 -10.26 -9.98
C ALA A 235 -9.34 -9.05 -10.91
N LEU A 236 -10.23 -8.06 -10.78
CA LEU A 236 -10.14 -6.82 -11.54
C LEU A 236 -8.83 -6.07 -11.23
N VAL A 237 -8.40 -6.05 -9.96
CA VAL A 237 -7.13 -5.42 -9.56
C VAL A 237 -5.94 -6.17 -10.17
N LEU A 238 -5.91 -7.50 -10.08
CA LEU A 238 -4.83 -8.29 -10.67
C LEU A 238 -4.80 -8.16 -12.19
N TRP A 239 -5.96 -8.18 -12.84
CA TRP A 239 -6.11 -7.91 -14.27
C TRP A 239 -5.56 -6.54 -14.64
N LEU A 240 -5.88 -5.50 -13.88
CA LEU A 240 -5.37 -4.15 -14.11
C LEU A 240 -3.84 -4.10 -13.96
N ILE A 241 -3.28 -4.78 -12.96
CA ILE A 241 -1.82 -4.89 -12.77
C ILE A 241 -1.17 -5.58 -13.96
N VAL A 242 -1.72 -6.73 -14.39
CA VAL A 242 -1.24 -7.49 -15.56
C VAL A 242 -1.29 -6.61 -16.81
N TRP A 243 -2.44 -5.99 -17.09
CA TRP A 243 -2.64 -5.16 -18.26
C TRP A 243 -1.70 -3.95 -18.29
N LEU A 244 -1.52 -3.30 -17.13
CA LEU A 244 -0.75 -2.07 -17.04
C LEU A 244 0.75 -2.36 -17.09
N THR A 245 1.22 -3.39 -16.39
CA THR A 245 2.65 -3.65 -16.20
C THR A 245 3.25 -4.67 -17.18
N GLY A 246 2.45 -5.63 -17.67
CA GLY A 246 2.95 -6.71 -18.54
C GLY A 246 3.96 -7.66 -17.88
N LEU A 247 4.09 -7.62 -16.55
CA LEU A 247 5.08 -8.42 -15.80
C LEU A 247 4.65 -9.86 -15.53
N LEU A 248 3.35 -10.11 -15.63
CA LEU A 248 2.72 -11.40 -15.44
C LEU A 248 1.82 -11.63 -16.64
N HIS A 249 1.96 -12.77 -17.30
CA HIS A 249 1.10 -13.25 -18.36
C HIS A 249 0.07 -14.20 -17.76
N VAL A 250 -1.21 -13.98 -18.06
CA VAL A 250 -2.31 -14.80 -17.54
C VAL A 250 -3.28 -15.08 -18.67
N ASP A 251 -3.27 -16.31 -19.18
CA ASP A 251 -4.06 -16.70 -20.35
C ASP A 251 -5.46 -17.19 -19.98
N GLY A 252 -6.36 -16.21 -19.86
CA GLY A 252 -7.80 -16.43 -19.75
C GLY A 252 -8.38 -16.08 -18.39
N PHE A 253 -9.70 -16.07 -18.34
CA PHE A 253 -10.45 -15.67 -17.14
C PHE A 253 -10.25 -16.64 -15.97
N TRP A 254 -10.29 -17.95 -16.22
CA TRP A 254 -10.20 -18.96 -15.15
C TRP A 254 -8.83 -18.99 -14.45
N PRO A 255 -7.68 -18.95 -15.16
CA PRO A 255 -6.38 -18.82 -14.50
C PRO A 255 -6.25 -17.54 -13.68
N LEU A 256 -6.86 -16.44 -14.12
CA LEU A 256 -6.86 -15.18 -13.38
C LEU A 256 -7.66 -15.29 -12.08
N VAL A 257 -8.87 -15.82 -12.13
CA VAL A 257 -9.70 -16.07 -10.94
C VAL A 257 -9.03 -17.10 -10.01
N GLY A 258 -8.44 -18.16 -10.57
CA GLY A 258 -7.71 -19.18 -9.82
C GLY A 258 -6.50 -18.61 -9.07
N THR A 259 -5.71 -17.75 -9.74
CA THR A 259 -4.57 -17.05 -9.13
C THR A 259 -5.02 -16.20 -7.94
N VAL A 260 -6.09 -15.42 -8.12
CA VAL A 260 -6.65 -14.58 -7.06
C VAL A 260 -7.18 -15.42 -5.91
N ALA A 261 -7.86 -16.54 -6.21
CA ALA A 261 -8.37 -17.45 -5.20
C ALA A 261 -7.23 -18.07 -4.37
N LEU A 262 -6.13 -18.49 -5.02
CA LEU A 262 -4.94 -19.01 -4.34
C LEU A 262 -4.26 -17.95 -3.47
N MET A 263 -4.07 -16.73 -3.99
CA MET A 263 -3.53 -15.60 -3.21
C MET A 263 -4.44 -15.26 -2.02
N TRP A 264 -5.75 -15.25 -2.21
CA TRP A 264 -6.73 -14.98 -1.17
C TRP A 264 -6.75 -16.07 -0.10
N ALA A 265 -6.69 -17.34 -0.50
CA ALA A 265 -6.64 -18.48 0.39
C ALA A 265 -5.33 -18.49 1.20
N ALA A 266 -4.20 -18.21 0.56
CA ALA A 266 -2.90 -18.11 1.23
C ALA A 266 -2.89 -16.98 2.28
N GLU A 267 -3.53 -15.85 1.99
CA GLU A 267 -3.60 -14.72 2.94
C GLU A 267 -4.59 -14.94 4.10
N TRP A 268 -5.53 -15.90 3.98
CA TRP A 268 -6.61 -16.10 4.96
C TRP A 268 -6.14 -16.19 6.42
N PRO A 269 -5.09 -16.97 6.77
CA PRO A 269 -4.61 -17.07 8.14
C PRO A 269 -4.14 -15.72 8.71
N SER A 270 -3.51 -14.89 7.88
CA SER A 270 -3.03 -13.56 8.31
C SER A 270 -4.19 -12.61 8.60
N ARG A 271 -5.29 -12.69 7.84
CA ARG A 271 -6.48 -11.86 8.03
C ARG A 271 -7.22 -12.24 9.32
N LEU A 272 -7.32 -13.53 9.61
CA LEU A 272 -7.86 -14.01 10.89
C LEU A 272 -7.02 -13.54 12.07
N ALA A 273 -5.68 -13.62 11.96
CA ALA A 273 -4.78 -13.13 12.99
C ALA A 273 -4.88 -11.61 13.20
N GLN A 274 -5.08 -10.83 12.12
CA GLN A 274 -5.31 -9.39 12.19
C GLN A 274 -6.65 -9.07 12.86
N ALA A 275 -7.74 -9.70 12.43
CA ALA A 275 -9.07 -9.51 13.01
C ALA A 275 -9.08 -9.87 14.52
N ALA A 276 -8.43 -10.98 14.89
CA ALA A 276 -8.29 -11.37 16.29
C ALA A 276 -7.44 -10.37 17.10
N ALA A 277 -6.38 -9.81 16.51
CA ALA A 277 -5.57 -8.80 17.16
C ALA A 277 -6.32 -7.46 17.33
N GLU A 278 -7.13 -7.06 16.35
CA GLU A 278 -7.99 -5.88 16.41
C GLU A 278 -9.10 -6.04 17.45
N ALA A 279 -9.74 -7.20 17.51
CA ALA A 279 -10.74 -7.52 18.53
C ALA A 279 -10.16 -7.49 19.96
N ARG A 280 -8.89 -7.90 20.14
CA ARG A 280 -8.19 -7.78 21.43
C ARG A 280 -7.82 -6.35 21.78
N ALA A 281 -7.48 -5.54 20.78
CA ALA A 281 -7.11 -4.14 20.98
C ALA A 281 -8.33 -3.26 21.29
N ASN A 282 -9.50 -3.61 20.72
CA ASN A 282 -10.77 -2.93 20.93
C ASN A 282 -11.80 -3.93 21.49
N PRO A 283 -11.68 -4.31 22.77
CA PRO A 283 -12.69 -5.16 23.39
C PRO A 283 -14.07 -4.47 23.29
N PRO A 284 -15.15 -5.22 23.04
CA PRO A 284 -16.50 -4.65 23.06
C PRO A 284 -16.69 -3.95 24.41
N ARG A 285 -17.19 -2.72 24.38
CA ARG A 285 -17.61 -2.05 25.63
C ARG A 285 -18.63 -2.97 26.30
N PRO A 286 -18.50 -3.25 27.62
CA PRO A 286 -19.54 -3.99 28.31
C PRO A 286 -20.88 -3.27 28.10
N PRO A 287 -21.99 -4.03 27.96
CA PRO A 287 -23.31 -3.41 27.84
C PRO A 287 -23.51 -2.43 29.00
N HIS A 288 -24.17 -1.31 28.74
CA HIS A 288 -24.55 -0.38 29.80
C HIS A 288 -25.53 -1.12 30.70
N ASP A 289 -25.02 -1.66 31.79
CA ASP A 289 -25.84 -2.33 32.78
C ASP A 289 -26.45 -1.23 33.67
N PRO A 290 -27.78 -1.02 33.65
CA PRO A 290 -28.44 0.00 34.47
C PRO A 290 -28.32 -0.29 35.97
N PHE A 291 -27.78 -1.46 36.35
CA PHE A 291 -27.56 -1.86 37.74
C PHE A 291 -26.07 -1.83 38.16
N TRP A 292 -25.13 -1.41 37.29
CA TRP A 292 -23.73 -1.25 37.68
C TRP A 292 -23.47 0.15 38.24
N PRO A 293 -23.18 0.32 39.55
CA PRO A 293 -22.81 1.62 40.07
C PRO A 293 -21.48 2.09 39.47
N GLU A 294 -21.42 3.34 39.03
CA GLU A 294 -20.27 4.03 38.43
C GLU A 294 -19.01 4.09 39.35
N HIS A 295 -19.07 3.49 40.55
CA HIS A 295 -18.06 3.60 41.59
C HIS A 295 -17.02 2.45 41.59
N HIS A 296 -17.03 1.59 40.57
CA HIS A 296 -16.09 0.49 40.41
C HIS A 296 -15.18 0.61 39.19
N MET A 297 -14.91 1.82 38.68
CA MET A 297 -13.63 2.00 38.00
C MET A 297 -12.52 1.80 39.05
N PRO A 298 -11.62 0.80 38.92
CA PRO A 298 -10.39 0.86 39.69
C PRO A 298 -9.72 2.19 39.33
N PRO A 299 -9.21 2.95 40.32
CA PRO A 299 -8.48 4.18 40.02
C PRO A 299 -7.41 3.82 38.99
N GLN A 300 -7.38 4.56 37.89
CA GLN A 300 -6.31 4.48 36.91
C GLN A 300 -5.01 4.51 37.69
N THR A 301 -4.32 3.37 37.78
CA THR A 301 -3.04 3.29 38.46
C THR A 301 -2.13 4.30 37.77
N PRO A 302 -1.62 5.32 38.49
CA PRO A 302 -0.61 6.18 37.91
C PRO A 302 0.66 5.35 37.92
N LEU A 303 1.03 4.79 36.77
CA LEU A 303 2.33 4.17 36.59
C LEU A 303 3.12 4.98 35.57
N TYR A 304 4.10 5.70 36.11
CA TYR A 304 5.47 5.86 35.62
C TYR A 304 5.74 5.47 34.17
#